data_AF-A0A6A5Z9G0-F1
#
_entry.id   AF-A0A6A5Z9G0-F1
#
_cell.length_a   1.000
_cell.length_b   1.000
_cell.length_c   1.000
_cell.angle_alpha   90.00
_cell.angle_beta   90.00
_cell.angle_gamma   90.00
#
_symmetry.space_group_name_H-M   'P 1'
#
loop_
_entity.id
_entity.type
_entity.pdbx_description
1 polymer ?
#
loop_
_entity_poly.entity_id
_entity_poly.type
_entity_poly.pdbx_seq_one_letter_code
_entity_poly.pdbx_strand_id
1 'polypeptide(L)'
;MPLLYTRINHLKRDSRDSGKDCFQRVFTLMIDQNRSQNNQYMWYTDDYRYAPIPEQKDPLIRAMIHAIRAWNKTEILLADINFKVYQATKSPPIWPPYRDSDSADVNFYTFKDVDEFPLTVPVSICPKSYPLTPKKIHVRVDGVSKPLKVWLLSLCSPEILHGPQGLKAQRRWFSRNGQIFHLLDLPRELRDAVYQQALGPEVYPLSTVSKNQIHALPSIQVARITLGLGGSPTTNLETKYRPFAVNRQVYDEALNAAWNLNRKCFFDPRIFNTVVQAHASNLSKYNWLCKLQLNFTNMAYFHFFGLTVHSDGLRLGNSKGAIISGLQNLVDLRIRFRSLDDGWNGSLWRGQELVQPLGGCQVTMVDWIMALGFPFVKHIKNVKLAGGVKNRSKAK
;
A
#
# COMPACT_ATOMS: atom_id res chain seq x y z
N MET A 1 -9.23 -23.83 -0.81
CA MET A 1 -9.28 -23.69 -2.28
C MET A 1 -10.10 -24.84 -2.84
N PRO A 2 -10.78 -24.69 -3.98
CA PRO A 2 -11.42 -25.83 -4.64
C PRO A 2 -10.36 -26.87 -5.05
N LEU A 3 -10.75 -28.15 -5.08
CA LEU A 3 -9.89 -29.26 -5.52
C LEU A 3 -9.31 -29.00 -6.92
N LEU A 4 -8.11 -29.51 -7.18
CA LEU A 4 -7.41 -29.32 -8.46
C LEU A 4 -8.28 -29.74 -9.67
N TYR A 5 -8.96 -30.88 -9.57
CA TYR A 5 -9.88 -31.36 -10.62
C TYR A 5 -10.98 -30.33 -10.96
N THR A 6 -11.59 -29.72 -9.93
CA THR A 6 -12.62 -28.69 -10.11
C THR A 6 -12.07 -27.47 -10.82
N ARG A 7 -10.87 -27.00 -10.44
CA ARG A 7 -10.20 -25.86 -11.10
C ARG A 7 -9.86 -26.15 -12.56
N ILE A 8 -9.38 -27.36 -12.88
CA ILE A 8 -9.11 -27.78 -14.26
C ILE A 8 -10.41 -27.83 -15.08
N ASN A 9 -11.51 -28.31 -14.51
CA ASN A 9 -12.80 -28.33 -15.20
C ASN A 9 -13.35 -26.92 -15.44
N HIS A 10 -13.20 -26.00 -14.48
CA HIS A 10 -13.50 -24.59 -14.70
C HIS A 10 -12.68 -24.03 -15.85
N LEU A 11 -11.35 -24.23 -15.85
CA LEU A 11 -10.47 -23.78 -16.92
C LEU A 11 -10.88 -24.33 -18.30
N LYS A 12 -11.29 -25.61 -18.36
CA LYS A 12 -11.81 -26.24 -19.59
C LYS A 12 -13.14 -25.63 -20.04
N ARG A 13 -14.06 -25.33 -19.12
CA ARG A 13 -15.32 -24.67 -19.43
C ARG A 13 -15.05 -23.26 -19.97
N ASP A 14 -14.27 -22.48 -19.25
CA ASP A 14 -13.96 -21.09 -19.60
C ASP A 14 -13.19 -20.99 -20.94
N SER A 15 -12.42 -22.02 -21.32
CA SER A 15 -11.78 -22.11 -22.63
C SER A 15 -12.76 -22.28 -23.80
N ARG A 16 -13.98 -22.75 -23.56
CA ARG A 16 -15.04 -22.86 -24.58
C ARG A 16 -15.79 -21.53 -24.75
N ASP A 17 -15.85 -20.74 -23.69
CA ASP A 17 -16.64 -19.50 -23.63
C ASP A 17 -15.85 -18.25 -24.11
N SER A 18 -14.80 -18.44 -24.91
CA SER A 18 -13.97 -17.37 -25.52
C SER A 18 -12.99 -16.64 -24.59
N GLY A 19 -12.58 -17.24 -23.47
CA GLY A 19 -11.49 -16.70 -22.66
C GLY A 19 -10.17 -16.68 -23.44
N LYS A 20 -9.65 -15.47 -23.75
CA LYS A 20 -8.52 -15.20 -24.66
C LYS A 20 -7.23 -15.99 -24.38
N ASP A 21 -7.07 -16.52 -23.17
CA ASP A 21 -5.88 -17.26 -22.73
C ASP A 21 -6.17 -18.65 -22.13
N CYS A 22 -7.45 -18.98 -21.91
CA CYS A 22 -7.85 -20.22 -21.23
C CYS A 22 -7.47 -21.45 -22.07
N PHE A 23 -7.62 -21.36 -23.39
CA PHE A 23 -7.26 -22.44 -24.31
C PHE A 23 -5.77 -22.80 -24.21
N GLN A 24 -4.88 -21.81 -24.16
CA GLN A 24 -3.42 -21.99 -24.09
C GLN A 24 -3.02 -22.67 -22.78
N ARG A 25 -3.73 -22.38 -21.67
CA ARG A 25 -3.52 -23.04 -20.38
C ARG A 25 -4.04 -24.49 -20.40
N VAL A 26 -5.20 -24.75 -21.01
CA VAL A 26 -5.69 -26.12 -21.24
C VAL A 26 -4.71 -26.90 -22.14
N PHE A 27 -4.16 -26.25 -23.16
CA PHE A 27 -3.19 -26.87 -24.06
C PHE A 27 -1.92 -27.29 -23.31
N THR A 28 -1.41 -26.47 -22.38
CA THR A 28 -0.33 -26.86 -21.46
C THR A 28 -0.66 -28.14 -20.69
N LEU A 29 -1.88 -28.25 -20.17
CA LEU A 29 -2.32 -29.42 -19.42
C LEU A 29 -2.45 -30.70 -20.27
N MET A 30 -2.53 -30.57 -21.60
CA MET A 30 -2.59 -31.70 -22.54
C MET A 30 -1.20 -32.22 -22.90
N ILE A 31 -0.21 -31.32 -22.98
CA ILE A 31 1.16 -31.67 -23.39
C ILE A 31 2.09 -31.98 -22.23
N ASP A 32 1.74 -31.59 -21.00
CA ASP A 32 2.53 -31.86 -19.80
C ASP A 32 2.59 -33.38 -19.53
N GLN A 33 3.68 -34.00 -19.99
CA GLN A 33 3.90 -35.44 -19.97
C GLN A 33 3.98 -36.00 -18.54
N ASN A 34 4.33 -35.19 -17.54
CA ASN A 34 4.40 -35.64 -16.14
C ASN A 34 3.02 -35.96 -15.56
N ARG A 35 1.94 -35.50 -16.21
CA ARG A 35 0.58 -35.83 -15.82
C ARG A 35 0.21 -37.28 -16.14
N SER A 36 0.72 -37.85 -17.24
CA SER A 36 0.31 -39.19 -17.68
C SER A 36 0.76 -40.30 -16.71
N GLN A 37 1.87 -40.08 -16.00
CA GLN A 37 2.44 -41.07 -15.07
C GLN A 37 1.76 -41.06 -13.69
N ASN A 38 1.09 -39.96 -13.30
CA ASN A 38 0.52 -39.77 -11.95
C ASN A 38 -1.02 -39.66 -11.91
N ASN A 39 -1.71 -40.04 -13.00
CA ASN A 39 -3.18 -39.94 -13.11
C ASN A 39 -3.95 -40.65 -11.99
N GLN A 40 -3.35 -41.63 -11.29
CA GLN A 40 -4.00 -42.33 -10.17
C GLN A 40 -4.15 -41.47 -8.90
N TYR A 41 -3.32 -40.43 -8.70
CA TYR A 41 -3.31 -39.62 -7.46
C TYR A 41 -3.80 -38.18 -7.63
N MET A 42 -4.23 -37.80 -8.83
CA MET A 42 -4.66 -36.45 -9.16
C MET A 42 -5.91 -35.99 -8.37
N TRP A 43 -6.62 -36.93 -7.73
CA TRP A 43 -7.79 -36.68 -6.87
C TRP A 43 -7.43 -36.21 -5.46
N TYR A 44 -6.18 -36.39 -5.02
CA TYR A 44 -5.77 -36.15 -3.63
C TYR A 44 -4.76 -35.01 -3.45
N THR A 45 -4.21 -34.44 -4.54
CA THR A 45 -3.25 -33.34 -4.44
C THR A 45 -3.94 -31.99 -4.65
N ASP A 46 -3.74 -31.08 -3.71
CA ASP A 46 -4.33 -29.75 -3.74
C ASP A 46 -3.60 -28.77 -4.68
N ASP A 47 -2.39 -29.09 -5.15
CA ASP A 47 -1.53 -28.16 -5.91
C ASP A 47 -1.05 -28.74 -7.24
N TYR A 48 -1.30 -28.03 -8.35
CA TYR A 48 -0.63 -28.29 -9.62
C TYR A 48 0.76 -27.66 -9.65
N ARG A 49 1.77 -28.45 -10.03
CA ARG A 49 3.15 -27.98 -10.23
C ARG A 49 3.59 -28.32 -11.64
N TYR A 50 3.73 -27.29 -12.48
CA TYR A 50 4.30 -27.46 -13.80
C TYR A 50 5.76 -27.92 -13.70
N ALA A 51 6.07 -29.03 -14.36
CA ALA A 51 7.41 -29.60 -14.42
C ALA A 51 7.95 -29.47 -15.85
N PRO A 52 8.85 -28.49 -16.11
CA PRO A 52 9.38 -28.27 -17.45
C PRO A 52 10.17 -29.49 -17.94
N ILE A 53 10.22 -29.68 -19.26
CA ILE A 53 11.11 -30.69 -19.86
C ILE A 53 12.58 -30.35 -19.57
N PRO A 54 13.50 -31.33 -19.62
CA PRO A 54 14.93 -31.09 -19.44
C PRO A 54 15.45 -29.97 -20.34
N GLU A 55 16.38 -29.17 -19.82
CA GLU A 55 16.90 -28.00 -20.52
C GLU A 55 17.57 -28.40 -21.85
N GLN A 56 17.06 -27.85 -22.95
CA GLN A 56 17.69 -27.97 -24.26
C GLN A 56 18.49 -26.71 -24.58
N LYS A 57 19.57 -26.86 -25.36
CA LYS A 57 20.34 -25.73 -25.87
C LYS A 57 19.59 -25.05 -27.03
N ASP A 58 18.57 -24.27 -26.69
CA ASP A 58 17.76 -23.51 -27.65
C ASP A 58 18.16 -22.01 -27.66
N PRO A 59 18.76 -21.50 -28.75
CA PRO A 59 19.08 -20.08 -28.88
C PRO A 59 17.84 -19.17 -28.83
N LEU A 60 16.67 -19.64 -29.28
CA LEU A 60 15.43 -18.88 -29.28
C LEU A 60 14.92 -18.65 -27.85
N ILE A 61 14.98 -19.65 -26.98
CA ILE A 61 14.63 -19.48 -25.55
C ILE A 61 15.52 -18.43 -24.91
N ARG A 62 16.83 -18.49 -25.16
CA ARG A 62 17.77 -17.48 -24.64
C ARG A 62 17.40 -16.09 -25.15
N ALA A 63 17.10 -15.94 -26.43
CA ALA A 63 16.66 -14.67 -27.01
C ALA A 63 15.36 -14.15 -26.34
N MET A 64 14.37 -15.02 -26.11
CA MET A 64 13.14 -14.65 -25.40
C MET A 64 13.40 -14.24 -23.95
N ILE A 65 14.22 -14.99 -23.21
CA ILE A 65 14.58 -14.66 -21.83
C ILE A 65 15.31 -13.31 -21.76
N HIS A 66 16.27 -13.07 -22.65
CA HIS A 66 16.96 -11.78 -22.72
C HIS A 66 16.01 -10.64 -23.06
N ALA A 67 15.08 -10.85 -23.99
CA ALA A 67 14.07 -9.87 -24.36
C ALA A 67 13.16 -9.52 -23.18
N ILE A 68 12.60 -10.54 -22.50
CA ILE A 68 11.74 -10.35 -21.33
C ILE A 68 12.48 -9.64 -20.21
N ARG A 69 13.74 -10.01 -19.94
CA ARG A 69 14.58 -9.32 -18.94
C ARG A 69 14.81 -7.85 -19.31
N ALA A 70 15.04 -7.54 -20.59
CA ALA A 70 15.17 -6.17 -21.05
C ALA A 70 13.85 -5.38 -20.90
N TRP A 71 12.71 -5.98 -21.27
CA TRP A 71 11.40 -5.33 -21.12
C TRP A 71 10.98 -5.19 -19.66
N ASN A 72 11.35 -6.11 -18.77
CA ASN A 72 11.14 -5.95 -17.33
C ASN A 72 11.84 -4.71 -16.75
N LYS A 73 12.79 -4.09 -17.48
CA LYS A 73 13.38 -2.80 -17.09
C LYS A 73 12.53 -1.61 -17.50
N THR A 74 11.79 -1.69 -18.60
CA THR A 74 11.03 -0.56 -19.15
C THR A 74 9.53 -0.67 -18.93
N GLU A 75 8.99 -1.87 -18.71
CA GLU A 75 7.56 -2.18 -18.62
C GLU A 75 7.20 -2.73 -17.24
N ILE A 76 6.56 -1.90 -16.39
CA ILE A 76 6.16 -2.27 -15.02
C ILE A 76 5.26 -3.51 -14.97
N LEU A 77 4.34 -3.66 -15.95
CA LEU A 77 3.41 -4.79 -16.00
C LEU A 77 4.12 -6.12 -16.22
N LEU A 78 5.09 -6.18 -17.14
CA LEU A 78 5.88 -7.40 -17.37
C LEU A 78 6.78 -7.71 -16.18
N ALA A 79 7.34 -6.66 -15.56
CA ALA A 79 8.15 -6.80 -14.36
C ALA A 79 7.36 -7.36 -13.18
N ASP A 80 6.08 -7.04 -13.02
CA ASP A 80 5.29 -7.64 -11.95
C ASP A 80 5.06 -9.14 -12.16
N ILE A 81 4.70 -9.54 -13.39
CA ILE A 81 4.40 -10.94 -13.72
C ILE A 81 5.66 -11.83 -13.69
N ASN A 82 6.80 -11.32 -14.17
CA ASN A 82 8.07 -12.05 -14.21
C ASN A 82 8.01 -13.39 -14.97
N PHE A 83 7.52 -13.34 -16.22
CA PHE A 83 7.40 -14.53 -17.07
C PHE A 83 8.70 -15.34 -17.13
N LYS A 84 8.57 -16.64 -16.91
CA LYS A 84 9.61 -17.64 -17.22
C LYS A 84 9.23 -18.37 -18.50
N VAL A 85 10.22 -18.76 -19.29
CA VAL A 85 10.00 -19.41 -20.58
C VAL A 85 10.67 -20.77 -20.59
N TYR A 86 9.93 -21.76 -21.05
CA TYR A 86 10.38 -23.13 -21.19
C TYR A 86 10.00 -23.65 -22.56
N GLN A 87 10.73 -24.65 -23.04
CA GLN A 87 10.28 -25.42 -24.17
C GLN A 87 9.14 -26.34 -23.76
N ALA A 88 8.16 -26.51 -24.65
CA ALA A 88 6.98 -27.31 -24.33
C ALA A 88 7.08 -28.76 -24.85
N THR A 89 7.87 -29.00 -25.90
CA THR A 89 8.02 -30.31 -26.54
C THR A 89 9.49 -30.68 -26.73
N LYS A 90 9.77 -31.96 -27.01
CA LYS A 90 11.12 -32.45 -27.32
C LYS A 90 11.58 -32.12 -28.76
N SER A 91 10.78 -31.37 -29.52
CA SER A 91 11.10 -31.00 -30.91
C SER A 91 12.40 -30.19 -30.98
N PRO A 92 13.24 -30.34 -32.02
CA PRO A 92 14.46 -29.57 -32.15
C PRO A 92 14.18 -28.05 -32.22
N PRO A 93 15.14 -27.19 -31.82
CA PRO A 93 15.01 -25.74 -31.96
C PRO A 93 14.74 -25.32 -33.41
N ILE A 94 13.87 -24.34 -33.61
CA ILE A 94 13.59 -23.74 -34.93
C ILE A 94 14.63 -22.69 -35.35
N TRP A 95 15.67 -22.50 -34.53
CA TRP A 95 16.77 -21.58 -34.79
C TRP A 95 18.12 -22.19 -34.39
N PRO A 96 19.18 -22.07 -35.22
CA PRO A 96 19.23 -21.40 -36.53
C PRO A 96 18.38 -22.10 -37.60
N PRO A 97 18.00 -21.40 -38.70
CA PRO A 97 17.27 -22.03 -39.79
C PRO A 97 18.17 -23.09 -40.43
N TYR A 98 17.70 -24.34 -40.49
CA TYR A 98 18.35 -25.40 -41.27
C TYR A 98 18.18 -25.10 -42.75
N ARG A 99 19.23 -25.33 -43.55
CA ARG A 99 19.24 -24.99 -45.00
C ARG A 99 18.18 -25.75 -45.81
N ASP A 100 17.78 -26.93 -45.34
CA ASP A 100 16.92 -27.85 -46.10
C ASP A 100 15.58 -28.18 -45.41
N SER A 101 15.22 -27.53 -44.30
CA SER A 101 13.97 -27.84 -43.58
C SER A 101 12.88 -26.80 -43.86
N ASP A 102 12.05 -27.09 -44.87
CA ASP A 102 10.74 -26.44 -45.04
C ASP A 102 9.73 -26.84 -43.94
N SER A 103 10.07 -27.79 -43.07
CA SER A 103 9.08 -28.56 -42.31
C SER A 103 8.72 -28.05 -40.91
N ALA A 104 9.42 -27.05 -40.34
CA ALA A 104 9.08 -26.54 -39.01
C ALA A 104 9.20 -25.01 -38.88
N ASP A 105 8.13 -24.31 -39.24
CA ASP A 105 7.98 -22.86 -39.04
C ASP A 105 7.63 -22.47 -37.59
N VAL A 106 7.26 -23.46 -36.79
CA VAL A 106 6.64 -23.26 -35.48
C VAL A 106 7.17 -24.27 -34.48
N ASN A 107 7.46 -23.83 -33.26
CA ASN A 107 7.67 -24.69 -32.10
C ASN A 107 6.81 -24.21 -30.92
N PHE A 108 6.60 -25.06 -29.92
CA PHE A 108 5.77 -24.72 -28.76
C PHE A 108 6.62 -24.37 -27.56
N TYR A 109 6.27 -23.25 -26.93
CA TYR A 109 6.93 -22.75 -25.73
C TYR A 109 5.91 -22.45 -24.65
N THR A 110 6.30 -22.74 -23.41
CA THR A 110 5.50 -22.56 -22.21
C THR A 110 5.97 -21.32 -21.46
N PHE A 111 5.06 -20.37 -21.26
CA PHE A 111 5.25 -19.15 -20.49
C PHE A 111 4.60 -19.32 -19.11
N LYS A 112 5.42 -19.30 -18.06
CA LYS A 112 4.98 -19.41 -16.67
C LYS A 112 4.94 -18.02 -16.03
N ASP A 113 3.74 -17.61 -15.70
CA ASP A 113 3.38 -16.40 -14.95
C ASP A 113 3.11 -16.74 -13.47
N VAL A 114 2.40 -15.84 -12.78
CA VAL A 114 1.96 -15.99 -11.40
C VAL A 114 0.78 -16.96 -11.24
N ASP A 115 0.08 -17.29 -12.32
CA ASP A 115 -1.08 -18.17 -12.29
C ASP A 115 -0.66 -19.63 -12.13
N GLU A 116 -1.59 -20.46 -11.66
CA GLU A 116 -1.33 -21.89 -11.40
C GLU A 116 -0.93 -22.65 -12.67
N PHE A 117 -1.67 -22.46 -13.77
CA PHE A 117 -1.48 -23.18 -15.03
C PHE A 117 -0.74 -22.32 -16.05
N PRO A 118 0.49 -22.65 -16.48
CA PRO A 118 1.20 -21.84 -17.47
C PRO A 118 0.52 -21.84 -18.85
N LEU A 119 0.89 -20.90 -19.72
CA LEU A 119 0.39 -20.81 -21.10
C LEU A 119 1.37 -21.46 -22.07
N THR A 120 0.91 -22.41 -22.88
CA THR A 120 1.71 -22.94 -23.99
C THR A 120 1.19 -22.39 -25.31
N VAL A 121 2.11 -21.85 -26.10
CA VAL A 121 1.79 -21.20 -27.37
C VAL A 121 2.74 -21.61 -28.50
N PRO A 122 2.23 -21.65 -29.74
CA PRO A 122 3.08 -21.77 -30.92
C PRO A 122 3.84 -20.48 -31.17
N VAL A 123 5.16 -20.59 -31.33
CA VAL A 123 6.08 -19.49 -31.61
C VAL A 123 6.74 -19.71 -32.97
N SER A 124 6.83 -18.64 -33.74
CA SER A 124 7.45 -18.60 -35.07
C SER A 124 8.41 -17.42 -35.19
N ILE A 125 9.31 -17.47 -36.18
CA ILE A 125 10.29 -16.41 -36.46
C ILE A 125 9.96 -15.79 -37.82
N CYS A 126 9.70 -14.48 -37.85
CA CYS A 126 9.35 -13.75 -39.06
C CYS A 126 10.01 -12.35 -39.09
N PRO A 127 10.82 -12.02 -40.12
CA PRO A 127 11.35 -12.92 -41.15
C PRO A 127 12.40 -13.91 -40.59
N LYS A 128 12.53 -15.08 -41.22
CA LYS A 128 13.58 -16.07 -40.90
C LYS A 128 14.95 -15.64 -41.44
N SER A 129 15.55 -14.63 -40.82
CA SER A 129 16.85 -14.10 -41.26
C SER A 129 17.78 -13.82 -40.09
N TYR A 130 19.09 -13.91 -40.33
CA TYR A 130 20.10 -13.53 -39.35
C TYR A 130 20.20 -11.99 -39.22
N PRO A 131 20.45 -11.41 -38.03
CA PRO A 131 20.49 -12.07 -36.71
C PRO A 131 19.09 -12.32 -36.14
N LEU A 132 19.00 -13.27 -35.19
CA LEU A 132 17.80 -13.47 -34.37
C LEU A 132 17.61 -12.26 -33.45
N THR A 133 16.51 -11.55 -33.61
CA THR A 133 16.17 -10.41 -32.76
C THR A 133 14.80 -10.63 -32.11
N PRO A 134 14.55 -10.07 -30.91
CA PRO A 134 13.26 -10.20 -30.24
C PRO A 134 12.06 -9.73 -31.07
N LYS A 135 12.27 -8.78 -31.99
CA LYS A 135 11.22 -8.25 -32.89
C LYS A 135 10.75 -9.28 -33.92
N LYS A 136 11.57 -10.28 -34.25
CA LYS A 136 11.23 -11.34 -35.20
C LYS A 136 10.43 -12.47 -34.55
N ILE A 137 10.39 -12.53 -33.22
CA ILE A 137 9.72 -13.59 -32.48
C ILE A 137 8.22 -13.27 -32.41
N HIS A 138 7.41 -14.16 -32.97
CA HIS A 138 5.96 -14.01 -33.02
C HIS A 138 5.28 -15.19 -32.36
N VAL A 139 4.21 -14.90 -31.61
CA VAL A 139 3.34 -15.88 -30.98
C VAL A 139 2.07 -15.97 -31.80
N ARG A 140 1.65 -17.20 -32.15
CA ARG A 140 0.40 -17.44 -32.87
C ARG A 140 -0.70 -17.77 -31.86
N VAL A 141 -1.73 -16.93 -31.81
CA VAL A 141 -2.91 -17.10 -30.96
C VAL A 141 -4.15 -16.82 -31.80
N ASP A 142 -5.11 -17.74 -31.78
CA ASP A 142 -6.36 -17.66 -32.55
C ASP A 142 -6.13 -17.43 -34.06
N GLY A 143 -5.13 -18.11 -34.62
CA GLY A 143 -4.71 -17.96 -36.01
C GLY A 143 -3.97 -16.65 -36.33
N VAL A 144 -3.87 -15.71 -35.38
CA VAL A 144 -3.21 -14.42 -35.56
C VAL A 144 -1.78 -14.47 -35.02
N SER A 145 -0.84 -14.03 -35.85
CA SER A 145 0.56 -13.87 -35.46
C SER A 145 0.78 -12.51 -34.79
N LYS A 146 1.23 -12.49 -33.53
CA LYS A 146 1.48 -11.26 -32.76
C LYS A 146 2.96 -11.19 -32.36
N PRO A 147 3.62 -10.02 -32.42
CA PRO A 147 4.96 -9.86 -31.88
C PRO A 147 4.99 -10.25 -30.39
N LEU A 148 6.05 -10.94 -29.95
CA LEU A 148 6.14 -11.49 -28.59
C LEU A 148 5.86 -10.44 -27.50
N LYS A 149 6.41 -9.23 -27.62
CA LYS A 149 6.19 -8.15 -26.65
C LYS A 149 4.71 -7.77 -26.55
N VAL A 150 4.04 -7.63 -27.71
CA VAL A 150 2.64 -7.20 -27.80
C VAL A 150 1.74 -8.26 -27.19
N TRP A 151 2.00 -9.54 -27.48
CA TRP A 151 1.27 -10.65 -26.88
C TRP A 151 1.45 -10.68 -25.36
N LEU A 152 2.69 -10.61 -24.84
CA LEU A 152 2.93 -10.63 -23.39
C LEU A 152 2.23 -9.47 -22.67
N LEU A 153 2.25 -8.27 -23.24
CA LEU A 153 1.54 -7.12 -22.67
C LEU A 153 0.02 -7.29 -22.69
N SER A 154 -0.53 -8.02 -23.66
CA SER A 154 -1.98 -8.30 -23.71
C SER A 154 -2.45 -9.26 -22.64
N LEU A 155 -1.54 -10.02 -22.00
CA LEU A 155 -1.83 -10.87 -20.84
C LEU A 155 -1.88 -10.09 -19.52
N CYS A 156 -1.39 -8.85 -19.50
CA CYS A 156 -1.32 -8.04 -18.30
C CYS A 156 -2.59 -7.19 -18.12
N SER A 157 -3.15 -7.17 -16.90
CA SER A 157 -4.20 -6.20 -16.56
C SER A 157 -3.59 -4.91 -16.00
N PRO A 158 -3.86 -3.73 -16.58
CA PRO A 158 -3.43 -2.44 -16.01
C PRO A 158 -3.99 -2.18 -14.61
N GLU A 159 -5.11 -2.81 -14.26
CA GLU A 159 -5.79 -2.61 -12.97
C GLU A 159 -4.92 -3.01 -11.77
N ILE A 160 -3.95 -3.92 -11.99
CA ILE A 160 -2.99 -4.35 -10.97
C ILE A 160 -2.11 -3.20 -10.46
N LEU A 161 -2.00 -2.11 -11.21
CA LEU A 161 -1.22 -0.93 -10.84
C LEU A 161 -1.92 -0.03 -9.82
N HIS A 162 -3.15 -0.36 -9.42
CA HIS A 162 -3.88 0.38 -8.40
C HIS A 162 -3.71 -0.23 -6.99
N GLY A 163 -3.78 0.65 -5.99
CA GLY A 163 -3.81 0.27 -4.58
C GLY A 163 -2.57 -0.48 -4.09
N PRO A 164 -2.72 -1.39 -3.10
CA PRO A 164 -1.61 -2.12 -2.50
C PRO A 164 -0.86 -3.05 -3.47
N GLN A 165 -1.55 -3.57 -4.49
CA GLN A 165 -0.93 -4.42 -5.52
C GLN A 165 -0.01 -3.59 -6.42
N GLY A 166 -0.46 -2.39 -6.84
CA GLY A 166 0.36 -1.48 -7.63
C GLY A 166 1.65 -1.08 -6.95
N LEU A 167 1.62 -0.86 -5.63
CA LEU A 167 2.83 -0.60 -4.85
C LEU A 167 3.80 -1.79 -4.83
N LYS A 168 3.29 -3.03 -4.80
CA LYS A 168 4.12 -4.24 -4.90
C LYS A 168 4.74 -4.36 -6.29
N ALA A 169 3.94 -4.16 -7.34
CA ALA A 169 4.39 -4.16 -8.73
C ALA A 169 5.49 -3.09 -8.96
N GLN A 170 5.26 -1.87 -8.50
CA GLN A 170 6.22 -0.78 -8.56
C GLN A 170 7.53 -1.13 -7.86
N ARG A 171 7.49 -1.71 -6.65
CA ARG A 171 8.71 -2.14 -5.93
C ARG A 171 9.49 -3.22 -6.69
N ARG A 172 8.81 -4.22 -7.26
CA ARG A 172 9.44 -5.27 -8.09
C ARG A 172 10.04 -4.70 -9.36
N TRP A 173 9.37 -3.73 -9.99
CA TRP A 173 9.89 -3.07 -11.18
C TRP A 173 11.10 -2.21 -10.87
N PHE A 174 11.07 -1.40 -9.81
CA PHE A 174 12.24 -0.62 -9.36
C PHE A 174 13.44 -1.50 -9.01
N SER A 175 13.23 -2.69 -8.44
CA SER A 175 14.34 -3.61 -8.15
C SER A 175 14.97 -4.22 -9.41
N ARG A 176 14.36 -4.05 -10.59
CA ARG A 176 14.78 -4.65 -11.86
C ARG A 176 15.21 -3.64 -12.91
N ASN A 177 14.59 -2.46 -12.94
CA ASN A 177 14.88 -1.44 -13.95
C ASN A 177 16.31 -0.89 -13.83
N GLY A 178 16.92 -0.98 -12.63
CA GLY A 178 18.24 -0.44 -12.36
C GLY A 178 18.30 1.08 -12.49
N GLN A 179 17.15 1.75 -12.57
CA GLN A 179 17.07 3.19 -12.62
C GLN A 179 17.37 3.73 -11.23
N ILE A 180 18.30 4.67 -11.20
CA ILE A 180 18.62 5.44 -10.01
C ILE A 180 17.84 6.74 -10.13
N PHE A 181 17.13 7.10 -9.06
CA PHE A 181 16.40 8.34 -8.98
C PHE A 181 17.13 9.28 -8.04
N HIS A 182 17.76 10.31 -8.60
CA HIS A 182 18.46 11.33 -7.82
C HIS A 182 17.43 12.25 -7.18
N LEU A 183 17.09 11.97 -5.92
CA LEU A 183 16.07 12.71 -5.18
C LEU A 183 16.33 14.23 -5.19
N LEU A 184 17.59 14.65 -5.11
CA LEU A 184 17.97 16.07 -5.05
C LEU A 184 17.89 16.80 -6.41
N ASP A 185 17.80 16.08 -7.53
CA ASP A 185 17.63 16.67 -8.86
C ASP A 185 16.18 17.08 -9.12
N LEU A 186 15.23 16.62 -8.29
CA LEU A 186 13.85 17.06 -8.36
C LEU A 186 13.69 18.51 -7.91
N PRO A 187 12.72 19.27 -8.47
CA PRO A 187 12.21 20.50 -7.87
C PRO A 187 11.81 20.31 -6.41
N ARG A 188 11.96 21.37 -5.60
CA ARG A 188 11.74 21.32 -4.15
C ARG A 188 10.33 20.85 -3.79
N GLU A 189 9.34 21.25 -4.57
CA GLU A 189 7.93 20.93 -4.37
C GLU A 189 7.67 19.43 -4.51
N LEU A 190 8.35 18.77 -5.47
CA LEU A 190 8.25 17.33 -5.66
C LEU A 190 8.97 16.57 -4.54
N ARG A 191 10.11 17.08 -4.06
CA ARG A 191 10.79 16.49 -2.89
C ARG A 191 9.93 16.57 -1.64
N ASP A 192 9.31 17.72 -1.40
CA ASP A 192 8.36 17.92 -0.29
C ASP A 192 7.18 16.94 -0.37
N ALA A 193 6.65 16.66 -1.56
CA ALA A 193 5.61 15.64 -1.77
C ALA A 193 6.13 14.21 -1.46
N VAL A 194 7.35 13.88 -1.89
CA VAL A 194 8.00 12.60 -1.55
C VAL A 194 8.20 12.46 -0.04
N TYR A 195 8.67 13.51 0.64
CA TYR A 195 8.84 13.50 2.10
C TYR A 195 7.51 13.36 2.83
N GLN A 196 6.47 14.09 2.42
CA GLN A 196 5.13 13.93 2.99
C GLN A 196 4.61 12.50 2.85
N GLN A 197 4.80 11.89 1.68
CA GLN A 197 4.35 10.52 1.43
C GLN A 197 5.17 9.50 2.23
N ALA A 198 6.49 9.68 2.31
CA ALA A 198 7.39 8.79 3.06
C ALA A 198 7.13 8.87 4.58
N LEU A 199 6.90 10.08 5.09
CA LEU A 199 6.54 10.32 6.49
C LEU A 199 5.06 10.01 6.78
N GLY A 200 4.23 9.78 5.76
CA GLY A 200 2.80 9.60 5.89
C GLY A 200 2.03 10.90 6.25
N PRO A 201 0.70 10.91 6.14
CA PRO A 201 -0.10 12.14 6.27
C PRO A 201 -0.10 12.76 7.68
N GLU A 202 0.31 11.98 8.69
CA GLU A 202 0.26 12.34 10.10
C GLU A 202 1.62 12.08 10.78
N VAL A 203 2.06 13.05 11.56
CA VAL A 203 3.22 12.94 12.45
C VAL A 203 2.79 13.19 13.90
N TYR A 204 3.57 12.67 14.85
CA TYR A 204 3.15 12.57 16.25
C TYR A 204 4.16 13.31 17.14
N PRO A 205 3.96 14.60 17.41
CA PRO A 205 4.86 15.32 18.29
C PRO A 205 4.89 14.72 19.69
N LEU A 206 6.08 14.61 20.27
CA LEU A 206 6.30 14.24 21.66
C LEU A 206 7.21 15.27 22.32
N SER A 207 7.00 15.46 23.62
CA SER A 207 7.92 16.21 24.48
C SER A 207 8.93 15.24 25.09
N THR A 208 10.17 15.69 25.29
CA THR A 208 11.20 14.93 26.02
C THR A 208 10.93 14.83 27.52
N VAL A 209 9.91 15.51 28.04
CA VAL A 209 9.53 15.47 29.46
C VAL A 209 9.05 14.08 29.83
N SER A 210 9.65 13.52 30.89
CA SER A 210 9.22 12.24 31.46
C SER A 210 7.76 12.33 31.93
N LYS A 211 7.02 11.22 31.83
CA LYS A 211 5.62 11.14 32.29
C LYS A 211 5.45 11.60 33.75
N ASN A 212 6.45 11.35 34.59
CA ASN A 212 6.43 11.72 36.00
C ASN A 212 6.65 13.22 36.25
N GLN A 213 7.12 13.96 35.24
CA GLN A 213 7.44 15.38 35.31
C GLN A 213 6.41 16.27 34.61
N ILE A 214 5.30 15.69 34.10
CA ILE A 214 4.24 16.43 33.40
C ILE A 214 3.57 17.50 34.28
N HIS A 215 3.76 17.46 35.60
CA HIS A 215 3.21 18.48 36.52
C HIS A 215 4.17 19.64 36.79
N ALA A 216 5.45 19.54 36.43
CA ALA A 216 6.44 20.59 36.68
C ALA A 216 6.50 21.57 35.50
N LEU A 217 5.85 22.73 35.63
CA LEU A 217 5.84 23.79 34.60
C LEU A 217 7.23 24.18 34.08
N PRO A 218 8.27 24.35 34.92
CA PRO A 218 9.60 24.69 34.43
C PRO A 218 10.16 23.63 33.47
N SER A 219 9.99 22.34 33.79
CA SER A 219 10.46 21.23 32.96
C SER A 219 9.75 21.18 31.60
N ILE A 220 8.47 21.57 31.55
CA ILE A 220 7.71 21.63 30.29
C ILE A 220 8.25 22.74 29.39
N GLN A 221 8.52 23.91 29.95
CA GLN A 221 8.92 25.08 29.16
C GLN A 221 10.24 24.88 28.42
N VAL A 222 11.22 24.19 29.02
CA VAL A 222 12.51 23.87 28.35
C VAL A 222 12.50 22.57 27.55
N ALA A 223 11.35 21.90 27.44
CA ALA A 223 11.29 20.61 26.79
C ALA A 223 11.52 20.70 25.27
N ARG A 224 12.36 19.80 24.74
CA ARG A 224 12.51 19.64 23.30
C ARG A 224 11.31 18.86 22.76
N ILE A 225 10.78 19.33 21.63
CA ILE A 225 9.76 18.58 20.88
C ILE A 225 10.43 17.73 19.80
N THR A 226 10.08 16.44 19.77
CA THR A 226 10.60 15.44 18.82
C THR A 226 9.45 14.76 18.06
N LEU A 227 9.79 14.06 16.96
CA LEU A 227 8.84 13.25 16.22
C LEU A 227 8.74 11.87 16.86
N GLY A 228 7.58 11.57 17.45
CA GLY A 228 7.24 10.30 18.04
C GLY A 228 6.77 9.26 17.04
N LEU A 229 6.78 8.00 17.47
CA LEU A 229 6.50 6.83 16.63
C LEU A 229 5.00 6.64 16.34
N GLY A 230 4.13 7.38 17.03
CA GLY A 230 2.67 7.14 17.00
C GLY A 230 2.30 5.90 17.79
N GLY A 231 1.06 5.85 18.32
CA GLY A 231 0.60 4.76 19.18
C GLY A 231 0.20 3.47 18.45
N SER A 232 0.53 3.29 17.16
CA SER A 232 0.14 2.10 16.40
C SER A 232 1.25 1.05 16.43
N PRO A 233 1.09 -0.07 17.16
CA PRO A 233 2.11 -1.13 17.23
C PRO A 233 2.38 -1.83 15.89
N THR A 234 1.57 -1.59 14.86
CA THR A 234 1.62 -2.31 13.57
C THR A 234 2.43 -1.62 12.47
N THR A 235 2.83 -0.36 12.63
CA THR A 235 3.62 0.34 11.60
C THR A 235 5.10 0.02 11.76
N ASN A 236 5.72 -0.62 10.75
CA ASN A 236 7.16 -0.90 10.69
C ASN A 236 7.98 0.39 10.82
N LEU A 237 8.36 0.72 12.06
CA LEU A 237 8.88 2.01 12.52
C LEU A 237 10.20 2.40 11.85
N GLU A 238 11.03 1.41 11.53
CA GLU A 238 12.33 1.59 10.88
C GLU A 238 12.24 2.15 9.47
N THR A 239 11.06 2.13 8.84
CA THR A 239 10.90 2.62 7.45
C THR A 239 10.47 4.08 7.39
N LYS A 240 9.67 4.56 8.36
CA LYS A 240 9.07 5.89 8.34
C LYS A 240 10.10 7.02 8.46
N TYR A 241 11.19 6.76 9.16
CA TYR A 241 12.21 7.77 9.50
C TYR A 241 13.52 7.61 8.74
N ARG A 242 13.58 6.70 7.75
CA ARG A 242 14.75 6.56 6.86
C ARG A 242 15.17 7.84 6.14
N PRO A 243 14.26 8.74 5.72
CA PRO A 243 14.69 9.99 5.10
C PRO A 243 15.65 10.80 5.99
N PHE A 244 15.53 10.69 7.32
CA PHE A 244 16.41 11.39 8.24
C PHE A 244 17.84 10.83 8.31
N ALA A 245 18.12 9.67 7.72
CA ALA A 245 19.43 9.02 7.79
C ALA A 245 20.26 9.13 6.51
N VAL A 246 19.80 9.86 5.48
CA VAL A 246 20.46 9.89 4.17
C VAL A 246 21.64 10.86 4.12
N ASN A 247 21.37 12.17 4.24
CA ASN A 247 22.38 13.22 4.32
C ASN A 247 21.75 14.47 4.98
N ARG A 248 22.57 15.49 5.28
CA ARG A 248 22.12 16.70 6.00
C ARG A 248 21.03 17.47 5.27
N GLN A 249 21.13 17.65 3.95
CA GLN A 249 20.12 18.36 3.17
C GLN A 249 18.78 17.60 3.20
N VAL A 250 18.80 16.29 2.94
CA VAL A 250 17.61 15.44 2.99
C VAL A 250 17.00 15.43 4.39
N TYR A 251 17.83 15.41 5.43
CA TYR A 251 17.38 15.53 6.82
C TYR A 251 16.63 16.85 7.05
N ASP A 252 17.23 17.98 6.70
CA ASP A 252 16.65 19.31 6.94
C ASP A 252 15.36 19.51 6.13
N GLU A 253 15.31 19.04 4.89
CA GLU A 253 14.12 19.11 4.03
C GLU A 253 13.00 18.18 4.53
N ALA A 254 13.32 16.93 4.90
CA ALA A 254 12.35 16.00 5.47
C ALA A 254 11.82 16.52 6.81
N LEU A 255 12.66 17.16 7.63
CA LEU A 255 12.27 17.71 8.93
C LEU A 255 11.34 18.91 8.72
N ASN A 256 11.66 19.76 7.74
CA ASN A 256 10.78 20.83 7.30
C ASN A 256 9.41 20.30 6.83
N ALA A 257 9.39 19.25 6.00
CA ALA A 257 8.13 18.63 5.56
C ALA A 257 7.32 18.10 6.76
N ALA A 258 7.96 17.36 7.67
CA ALA A 258 7.32 16.83 8.87
C ALA A 258 6.66 17.94 9.72
N TRP A 259 7.35 19.06 9.93
CA TRP A 259 6.86 20.15 10.77
C TRP A 259 5.91 21.10 10.04
N ASN A 260 6.20 21.54 8.82
CA ASN A 260 5.37 22.54 8.11
C ASN A 260 4.21 21.93 7.32
N LEU A 261 4.39 20.74 6.74
CA LEU A 261 3.45 20.24 5.73
C LEU A 261 2.48 19.21 6.30
N ASN A 262 2.96 18.32 7.17
CA ASN A 262 2.18 17.20 7.71
C ASN A 262 1.28 17.61 8.88
N ARG A 263 0.20 16.87 9.08
CA ARG A 263 -0.72 17.08 10.21
C ARG A 263 -0.14 16.55 11.52
N LYS A 264 -0.24 17.32 12.60
CA LYS A 264 0.17 16.86 13.93
C LYS A 264 -0.99 16.15 14.61
N CYS A 265 -0.80 14.88 14.96
CA CYS A 265 -1.85 14.08 15.57
C CYS A 265 -1.56 13.80 17.05
N PHE A 266 -2.57 14.03 17.89
CA PHE A 266 -2.50 13.82 19.33
C PHE A 266 -3.56 12.83 19.78
N PHE A 267 -3.15 11.81 20.53
CA PHE A 267 -4.04 10.77 21.06
C PHE A 267 -4.37 10.95 22.55
N ASP A 268 -3.59 11.77 23.25
CA ASP A 268 -3.72 12.04 24.68
C ASP A 268 -3.76 13.57 24.90
N PRO A 269 -4.81 14.10 25.55
CA PRO A 269 -4.90 15.52 25.88
C PRO A 269 -3.73 16.06 26.71
N ARG A 270 -3.11 15.21 27.54
CA ARG A 270 -1.94 15.57 28.35
C ARG A 270 -0.73 15.80 27.47
N ILE A 271 -0.47 14.90 26.52
CA ILE A 271 0.63 15.06 25.55
C ILE A 271 0.40 16.32 24.71
N PHE A 272 -0.82 16.53 24.22
CA PHE A 272 -1.16 17.76 23.49
C PHE A 272 -0.85 19.01 24.31
N ASN A 273 -1.33 19.07 25.56
CA ASN A 273 -1.09 20.19 26.47
C ASN A 273 0.42 20.42 26.70
N THR A 274 1.16 19.36 27.05
CA THR A 274 2.61 19.45 27.28
C THR A 274 3.36 19.92 26.04
N VAL A 275 2.98 19.42 24.86
CA VAL A 275 3.64 19.77 23.60
C VAL A 275 3.35 21.22 23.19
N VAL A 276 2.13 21.72 23.39
CA VAL A 276 1.77 23.11 23.08
C VAL A 276 2.36 24.09 24.09
N GLN A 277 2.44 23.71 25.36
CA GLN A 277 3.00 24.54 26.44
C GLN A 277 4.53 24.56 26.47
N ALA A 278 5.19 23.55 25.88
CA ALA A 278 6.64 23.58 25.75
C ALA A 278 7.05 24.76 24.86
N HIS A 279 7.98 25.58 25.32
CA HIS A 279 8.60 26.59 24.46
C HIS A 279 9.50 25.86 23.47
N ALA A 280 8.92 25.41 22.37
CA ALA A 280 9.61 24.73 21.29
C ALA A 280 10.47 25.74 20.51
N SER A 281 11.47 26.33 21.16
CA SER A 281 12.45 27.24 20.56
C SER A 281 13.08 26.62 19.32
N ASN A 282 13.30 25.29 19.34
CA ASN A 282 13.79 24.50 18.23
C ASN A 282 12.81 24.40 17.04
N LEU A 283 11.53 24.73 17.24
CA LEU A 283 10.49 24.71 16.21
C LEU A 283 9.97 26.09 15.83
N SER A 284 10.51 27.17 16.40
CA SER A 284 10.11 28.57 16.11
C SER A 284 10.18 28.93 14.63
N LYS A 285 11.10 28.31 13.87
CA LYS A 285 11.25 28.48 12.42
C LYS A 285 10.19 27.76 11.56
N TYR A 286 9.32 26.97 12.18
CA TYR A 286 8.28 26.20 11.49
C TYR A 286 6.90 26.70 11.90
N ASN A 287 5.98 26.76 10.94
CA ASN A 287 4.56 26.93 11.20
C ASN A 287 3.91 25.57 11.57
N TRP A 288 4.40 24.95 12.65
CA TRP A 288 4.22 23.52 12.83
C TRP A 288 2.88 23.08 13.44
N LEU A 289 2.15 24.01 14.07
CA LEU A 289 0.82 23.79 14.64
C LEU A 289 -0.31 24.23 13.68
N CYS A 290 -0.01 24.56 12.42
CA CYS A 290 -1.01 25.04 11.46
C CYS A 290 -2.07 23.98 11.08
N LYS A 291 -1.72 22.69 11.18
CA LYS A 291 -2.60 21.55 10.86
C LYS A 291 -2.62 20.54 11.99
N LEU A 292 -3.75 20.42 12.68
CA LEU A 292 -3.90 19.55 13.84
C LEU A 292 -4.92 18.41 13.60
N GLN A 293 -4.69 17.29 14.27
CA GLN A 293 -5.66 16.24 14.51
C GLN A 293 -5.73 15.95 16.01
N LEU A 294 -6.90 16.13 16.61
CA LEU A 294 -7.21 15.57 17.90
C LEU A 294 -7.82 14.19 17.64
N ASN A 295 -7.28 13.15 18.26
CA ASN A 295 -7.73 11.76 18.13
C ASN A 295 -7.87 11.13 19.52
N PHE A 296 -8.62 11.82 20.37
CA PHE A 296 -8.87 11.43 21.75
C PHE A 296 -9.97 10.37 21.83
N THR A 297 -10.05 9.68 22.98
CA THR A 297 -11.25 8.91 23.34
C THR A 297 -12.39 9.86 23.69
N ASN A 298 -13.63 9.37 23.75
CA ASN A 298 -14.78 10.20 24.13
C ASN A 298 -14.60 10.80 25.54
N MET A 299 -14.14 9.99 26.51
CA MET A 299 -13.82 10.47 27.86
C MET A 299 -12.79 11.59 27.84
N ALA A 300 -11.75 11.42 27.03
CA ALA A 300 -10.65 12.37 26.93
C ALA A 300 -11.10 13.68 26.27
N TYR A 301 -12.03 13.65 25.30
CA TYR A 301 -12.65 14.87 24.77
C TYR A 301 -13.48 15.60 25.81
N PHE A 302 -14.34 14.89 26.56
CA PHE A 302 -15.12 15.51 27.63
C PHE A 302 -14.22 16.19 28.66
N HIS A 303 -13.24 15.46 29.19
CA HIS A 303 -12.28 16.03 30.12
C HIS A 303 -11.50 17.20 29.51
N PHE A 304 -11.12 17.11 28.23
CA PHE A 304 -10.40 18.18 27.56
C PHE A 304 -11.25 19.45 27.41
N PHE A 305 -12.56 19.33 27.16
CA PHE A 305 -13.48 20.47 27.07
C PHE A 305 -14.14 20.84 28.41
N GLY A 306 -13.62 20.33 29.53
CA GLY A 306 -14.04 20.73 30.87
C GLY A 306 -15.30 20.04 31.38
N LEU A 307 -15.64 18.85 30.89
CA LEU A 307 -16.67 18.00 31.48
C LEU A 307 -16.02 16.82 32.21
N THR A 308 -16.23 16.73 33.51
CA THR A 308 -15.80 15.58 34.33
C THR A 308 -17.01 14.72 34.70
N VAL A 309 -16.81 13.41 34.63
CA VAL A 309 -17.82 12.40 34.98
C VAL A 309 -17.48 11.89 36.37
N HIS A 310 -18.39 12.11 37.32
CA HIS A 310 -18.30 11.61 38.68
C HIS A 310 -19.40 10.57 38.92
N SER A 311 -19.30 9.82 40.02
CA SER A 311 -20.33 8.84 40.41
C SER A 311 -21.68 9.49 40.72
N ASP A 312 -21.69 10.76 41.11
CA ASP A 312 -22.88 11.54 41.46
C ASP A 312 -23.40 12.43 40.31
N GLY A 313 -22.76 12.40 39.14
CA GLY A 313 -23.23 13.12 37.95
C GLY A 313 -22.12 13.78 37.13
N LEU A 314 -22.54 14.74 36.30
CA LEU A 314 -21.66 15.51 35.42
C LEU A 314 -21.29 16.84 36.08
N ARG A 315 -20.01 17.18 36.08
CA ARG A 315 -19.53 18.48 36.59
C ARG A 315 -18.76 19.23 35.51
N LEU A 316 -18.99 20.54 35.42
CA LEU A 316 -18.20 21.42 34.59
C LEU A 316 -16.94 21.83 35.37
N GLY A 317 -15.78 21.58 34.78
CA GLY A 317 -14.47 21.97 35.27
C GLY A 317 -13.73 22.85 34.27
N ASN A 318 -12.45 23.09 34.54
CA ASN A 318 -11.62 23.94 33.69
C ASN A 318 -11.38 23.31 32.32
N SER A 319 -11.95 23.91 31.28
CA SER A 319 -11.72 23.49 29.90
C SER A 319 -10.30 23.79 29.45
N LYS A 320 -9.64 22.79 28.85
CA LYS A 320 -8.36 22.95 28.14
C LYS A 320 -8.57 23.39 26.69
N GLY A 321 -9.81 23.58 26.26
CA GLY A 321 -10.14 24.08 24.92
C GLY A 321 -9.53 25.46 24.63
N ALA A 322 -9.33 26.30 25.64
CA ALA A 322 -8.71 27.62 25.50
C ALA A 322 -7.30 27.56 24.89
N ILE A 323 -6.58 26.44 25.07
CA ILE A 323 -5.28 26.21 24.44
C ILE A 323 -5.39 26.24 22.93
N ILE A 324 -6.45 25.65 22.36
CA ILE A 324 -6.70 25.65 20.92
C ILE A 324 -6.96 27.09 20.45
N SER A 325 -7.73 27.86 21.22
CA SER A 325 -8.03 29.25 20.89
C SER A 325 -6.81 30.17 20.94
N GLY A 326 -5.77 29.80 21.69
CA GLY A 326 -4.48 30.49 21.69
C GLY A 326 -3.62 30.22 20.45
N LEU A 327 -3.96 29.23 19.62
CA LEU A 327 -3.16 28.85 18.44
C LEU A 327 -3.51 29.73 17.24
N GLN A 328 -2.97 30.95 17.19
CA GLN A 328 -3.25 31.95 16.15
C GLN A 328 -2.97 31.46 14.72
N ASN A 329 -2.00 30.56 14.54
CA ASN A 329 -1.60 30.04 13.23
C ASN A 329 -2.37 28.76 12.81
N LEU A 330 -3.32 28.28 13.62
CA LEU A 330 -4.09 27.08 13.34
C LEU A 330 -5.11 27.34 12.22
N VAL A 331 -4.86 26.79 11.03
CA VAL A 331 -5.72 26.98 9.85
C VAL A 331 -6.62 25.78 9.56
N ASP A 332 -6.23 24.59 10.04
CA ASP A 332 -6.97 23.36 9.77
C ASP A 332 -6.93 22.41 10.98
N LEU A 333 -8.08 22.25 11.62
CA LEU A 333 -8.31 21.37 12.76
C LEU A 333 -9.17 20.19 12.35
N ARG A 334 -8.69 18.98 12.63
CA ARG A 334 -9.46 17.76 12.49
C ARG A 334 -9.77 17.17 13.86
N ILE A 335 -11.04 16.95 14.16
CA ILE A 335 -11.50 16.27 15.36
C ILE A 335 -11.90 14.85 14.94
N ARG A 336 -11.05 13.88 15.27
CA ARG A 336 -11.24 12.48 14.92
C ARG A 336 -11.85 11.73 16.09
N PHE A 337 -13.02 11.14 15.88
CA PHE A 337 -13.66 10.24 16.82
C PHE A 337 -13.26 8.80 16.48
N ARG A 338 -12.83 8.05 17.48
CA ARG A 338 -12.43 6.64 17.31
C ARG A 338 -13.65 5.75 17.04
N SER A 339 -13.42 4.54 16.53
CA SER A 339 -14.49 3.54 16.39
C SER A 339 -15.08 3.19 17.76
N LEU A 340 -16.26 2.56 17.79
CA LEU A 340 -16.85 2.13 19.05
C LEU A 340 -15.93 1.17 19.81
N ASP A 341 -15.26 0.26 19.10
CA ASP A 341 -14.39 -0.75 19.71
C ASP A 341 -13.16 -0.18 20.43
N ASP A 342 -12.62 0.95 19.95
CA ASP A 342 -11.41 1.60 20.51
C ASP A 342 -11.74 2.89 21.30
N GLY A 343 -12.89 3.51 21.01
CA GLY A 343 -13.28 4.83 21.48
C GLY A 343 -14.32 4.85 22.59
N TRP A 344 -14.88 3.70 22.97
CA TRP A 344 -15.99 3.62 23.93
C TRP A 344 -15.66 4.16 25.33
N ASN A 345 -14.39 4.11 25.72
CA ASN A 345 -14.01 4.54 27.06
C ASN A 345 -14.49 5.98 27.30
N GLY A 346 -15.38 6.17 28.28
CA GLY A 346 -16.11 7.41 28.53
C GLY A 346 -17.60 7.44 28.21
N SER A 347 -18.26 6.30 27.96
CA SER A 347 -19.73 6.28 27.99
C SER A 347 -20.21 6.81 29.34
N LEU A 348 -21.00 7.88 29.32
CA LEU A 348 -21.58 8.51 30.52
C LEU A 348 -22.58 7.57 31.24
N TRP A 349 -22.96 6.48 30.56
CA TRP A 349 -23.94 5.50 31.00
C TRP A 349 -23.31 4.25 31.62
N ARG A 350 -22.03 4.29 32.01
CA ARG A 350 -21.47 3.25 32.87
C ARG A 350 -22.07 3.40 34.27
N GLY A 351 -23.27 2.86 34.46
CA GLY A 351 -23.71 2.45 35.80
C GLY A 351 -22.69 1.46 36.37
N GLN A 352 -22.52 1.45 37.69
CA GLN A 352 -21.63 0.52 38.40
C GLN A 352 -22.02 -0.96 38.23
N GLU A 353 -23.13 -1.27 37.55
CA GLU A 353 -23.64 -2.62 37.41
C GLU A 353 -23.15 -3.29 36.13
N LEU A 354 -22.62 -4.50 36.29
CA LEU A 354 -22.02 -5.39 35.30
C LEU A 354 -22.96 -5.86 34.17
N VAL A 355 -24.16 -5.28 34.06
CA VAL A 355 -25.15 -5.68 33.06
C VAL A 355 -24.96 -4.81 31.83
N GLN A 356 -24.31 -5.40 30.81
CA GLN A 356 -24.09 -4.94 29.44
C GLN A 356 -24.01 -3.41 29.20
N PRO A 357 -22.89 -2.89 28.69
CA PRO A 357 -22.71 -1.46 28.50
C PRO A 357 -23.72 -0.94 27.46
N LEU A 358 -24.84 -0.37 27.93
CA LEU A 358 -25.75 0.40 27.10
C LEU A 358 -24.94 1.55 26.50
N GLY A 359 -24.65 1.42 25.22
CA GLY A 359 -23.92 2.44 24.51
C GLY A 359 -24.71 3.70 24.40
N GLY A 360 -24.18 4.78 24.98
CA GLY A 360 -24.56 6.10 24.54
C GLY A 360 -24.47 6.13 23.01
N CYS A 361 -25.54 6.60 22.36
CA CYS A 361 -25.54 6.74 20.91
C CYS A 361 -24.33 7.60 20.51
N GLN A 362 -23.46 7.08 19.64
CA GLN A 362 -22.25 7.78 19.19
C GLN A 362 -22.54 9.20 18.68
N VAL A 363 -23.70 9.38 18.06
CA VAL A 363 -24.16 10.70 17.57
C VAL A 363 -24.39 11.67 18.72
N THR A 364 -25.05 11.24 19.79
CA THR A 364 -25.26 12.09 20.98
C THR A 364 -23.94 12.49 21.61
N MET A 365 -22.99 11.55 21.71
CA MET A 365 -21.66 11.81 22.26
C MET A 365 -20.89 12.84 21.43
N VAL A 366 -20.90 12.69 20.10
CA VAL A 366 -20.29 13.65 19.17
C VAL A 366 -20.93 15.02 19.31
N ASP A 367 -22.26 15.10 19.29
CA ASP A 367 -23.01 16.35 19.40
C ASP A 367 -22.69 17.08 20.73
N TRP A 368 -22.60 16.36 21.85
CA TRP A 368 -22.23 16.95 23.15
C TRP A 368 -20.78 17.43 23.20
N ILE A 369 -19.85 16.61 22.72
CA ILE A 369 -18.42 17.00 22.64
C ILE A 369 -18.27 18.25 21.78
N MET A 370 -18.98 18.32 20.65
CA MET A 370 -18.92 19.47 19.76
C MET A 370 -19.61 20.70 20.35
N ALA A 371 -20.73 20.55 21.08
CA ALA A 371 -21.35 21.67 21.79
C ALA A 371 -20.40 22.29 22.83
N LEU A 372 -19.67 21.46 23.58
CA LEU A 372 -18.65 21.91 24.54
C LEU A 372 -17.41 22.50 23.85
N GLY A 373 -17.01 21.93 22.73
CA GLY A 373 -15.82 22.36 21.97
C GLY A 373 -16.02 23.60 21.10
N PHE A 374 -17.26 23.86 20.66
CA PHE A 374 -17.59 24.90 19.67
C PHE A 374 -17.05 26.29 20.02
N PRO A 375 -17.17 26.81 21.26
CA PRO A 375 -16.62 28.11 21.64
C PRO A 375 -15.12 28.24 21.35
N PHE A 376 -14.39 27.13 21.42
CA PHE A 376 -12.94 27.08 21.28
C PHE A 376 -12.45 26.86 19.86
N VAL A 377 -13.31 26.43 18.94
CA VAL A 377 -12.91 26.06 17.56
C VAL A 377 -13.57 26.90 16.47
N LYS A 378 -14.63 27.66 16.80
CA LYS A 378 -15.42 28.45 15.83
C LYS A 378 -14.64 29.48 15.01
N HIS A 379 -13.46 29.92 15.47
CA HIS A 379 -12.62 30.90 14.78
C HIS A 379 -11.65 30.24 13.79
N ILE A 380 -11.53 28.91 13.78
CA ILE A 380 -10.60 28.18 12.91
C ILE A 380 -11.23 28.04 11.53
N LYS A 381 -10.50 28.44 10.49
CA LYS A 381 -10.98 28.46 9.09
C LYS A 381 -11.53 27.11 8.62
N ASN A 382 -10.84 26.02 8.93
CA ASN A 382 -11.25 24.67 8.52
C ASN A 382 -11.35 23.75 9.73
N VAL A 383 -12.57 23.38 10.12
CA VAL A 383 -12.83 22.36 11.14
C VAL A 383 -13.49 21.16 10.48
N LYS A 384 -12.91 19.96 10.64
CA LYS A 384 -13.42 18.72 10.03
C LYS A 384 -13.62 17.63 11.09
N LEU A 385 -14.79 16.99 11.07
CA LEU A 385 -15.07 15.80 11.86
C LEU A 385 -14.67 14.54 11.07
N ALA A 386 -13.89 13.66 11.68
CA ALA A 386 -13.36 12.45 11.05
C ALA A 386 -13.52 11.20 11.92
N GLY A 387 -13.29 10.03 11.33
CA GLY A 387 -13.36 8.74 12.03
C GLY A 387 -14.79 8.20 12.15
N GLY A 388 -15.11 7.59 13.29
CA GLY A 388 -16.42 7.00 13.59
C GLY A 388 -17.50 8.07 13.81
N VAL A 389 -17.86 8.81 12.76
CA VAL A 389 -18.91 9.83 12.83
C VAL A 389 -19.91 9.55 11.73
N LYS A 390 -21.19 9.39 12.10
CA LYS A 390 -22.27 9.21 11.13
C LYS A 390 -22.40 10.46 10.27
N ASN A 391 -22.74 10.30 8.99
CA ASN A 391 -22.84 11.41 8.02
C ASN A 391 -23.75 12.55 8.52
N ARG A 392 -24.85 12.22 9.21
CA ARG A 392 -25.77 13.22 9.80
C ARG A 392 -25.10 14.18 10.80
N SER A 393 -24.10 13.71 11.56
CA SER A 393 -23.37 14.55 12.52
C SER A 393 -22.27 15.38 11.86
N LYS A 394 -21.87 15.06 10.63
CA LYS A 394 -20.89 15.86 9.87
C LYS A 394 -21.50 17.05 9.14
N ALA A 395 -22.82 17.02 8.92
CA ALA A 395 -23.54 18.05 8.16
C ALA A 395 -24.03 19.22 9.02
N LYS A 396 -24.06 19.03 10.34
CA LYS A 396 -24.27 20.10 11.32
C LYS A 396 -22.94 20.80 11.59
#